data_AF-L0DEH2-F1
#
_entry.id   AF-L0DEH2-F1
#
_cell.length_a   1.000
_cell.length_b   1.000
_cell.length_c   1.000
_cell.angle_alpha   90.00
_cell.angle_beta   90.00
_cell.angle_gamma   90.00
#
_symmetry.space_group_name_H-M   'P 1'
#
loop_
_entity.id
_entity.type
_entity.pdbx_description
1 polymer ?
#
loop_
_entity_poly.entity_id
_entity_poly.type
_entity_poly.pdbx_seq_one_letter_code
_entity_poly.pdbx_strand_id
1 'polypeptide(L)'
;MAQLQNQVCFFATILLTGLITGCDHRSPVPPAATPKETLSAVGQRLSRSRSLDDLTTIASNGSRLLAELTPAERDALGRGHIQVEIDRPAIVEVAASPATLPFWLSDQGFARTEDSLDVQGERWSLYRKQVEAGVVGLGVNALDRAGGEHYVAFFRAADGDPISVRVQRPDRWQTAKATEGVSAALDALVPIQRLPVHLQGSILLQVPRELRHATALARGRIWKTHVASSRTPDQVAVSFGPNPARDLVWTWRTEPGVDSTALRLAPASSRGDGPADPNVIRQVAGESHLVRSPDLLNDPAIRRHQVHVDQLEPATSYVYSAGDGSPEGWTPWRPIRTGPERPDRFQFFYLGDAQCGFEGWGRLLDAAHQRHPDAGFMLLAGDLVDRGNERTNWDHFFLRAKGVFDTLPLMPCVGNHEYLDQGPQLYTSFFALPKNGPPEIDPNLVYSFEYGNAFVAVLDSNLALVDRRLAQIQAEWLDAALTKTQAAWTFVVFHHPIYASHPSRLNPTLGEDWIPVFDKHHVDFVLQGHDHAYLRTHPMRGNQRVASNAEGTTYVVSVSGEKFCEQDPRSYTELGLTHVSTYQTIDIEVPANRLLYRAWNLKGQEVDRLVIQKRSRLALGNQ
;
A
#
# COMPACT_ATOMS: atom_id res chain seq x y z
N MET A 1 -43.98 -41.99 31.30
CA MET A 1 -44.92 -41.41 32.27
C MET A 1 -44.83 -39.91 32.16
N ALA A 2 -45.99 -39.26 32.11
CA ALA A 2 -46.20 -37.86 31.78
C ALA A 2 -45.43 -36.87 32.68
N GLN A 3 -45.18 -35.66 32.18
CA GLN A 3 -45.94 -34.44 32.49
C GLN A 3 -45.05 -33.15 32.46
N LEU A 4 -45.70 -32.01 32.17
CA LEU A 4 -45.30 -30.59 32.24
C LEU A 4 -44.61 -29.97 30.99
N GLN A 5 -45.35 -29.21 30.16
CA GLN A 5 -45.68 -27.76 30.22
C GLN A 5 -44.65 -26.94 29.39
N ASN A 6 -44.97 -25.99 28.50
CA ASN A 6 -46.16 -25.18 28.23
C ASN A 6 -46.30 -24.91 26.72
N GLN A 7 -47.54 -24.88 26.21
CA GLN A 7 -47.90 -24.34 24.90
C GLN A 7 -48.41 -22.90 25.05
N VAL A 8 -48.02 -22.03 24.13
CA VAL A 8 -48.68 -20.75 23.83
C VAL A 8 -49.20 -20.86 22.40
N CYS A 9 -50.49 -20.64 22.19
CA CYS A 9 -51.07 -20.42 20.87
C CYS A 9 -52.24 -19.43 20.93
N PHE A 10 -52.09 -18.36 20.13
CA PHE A 10 -53.10 -17.68 19.30
C PHE A 10 -54.47 -17.28 19.90
N PHE A 11 -54.84 -16.01 19.74
CA PHE A 11 -55.85 -15.62 18.74
C PHE A 11 -55.86 -14.10 18.51
N ALA A 12 -55.90 -13.72 17.23
CA ALA A 12 -56.14 -12.38 16.74
C ALA A 12 -57.64 -12.04 16.80
N THR A 13 -58.00 -10.77 16.97
CA THR A 13 -59.07 -10.07 16.22
C THR A 13 -58.94 -8.56 16.42
N ILE A 14 -58.89 -7.85 15.31
CA ILE A 14 -58.79 -6.39 15.14
C ILE A 14 -60.20 -5.81 15.08
N LEU A 15 -60.46 -4.69 15.77
CA LEU A 15 -61.59 -3.80 15.46
C LEU A 15 -61.29 -2.34 15.82
N LEU A 16 -61.17 -1.54 14.77
CA LEU A 16 -61.50 -0.14 14.51
C LEU A 16 -61.34 1.00 15.55
N THR A 17 -60.84 2.10 14.98
CA THR A 17 -61.17 3.54 15.15
C THR A 17 -60.47 4.37 16.22
N GLY A 18 -59.68 5.34 15.73
CA GLY A 18 -59.26 6.54 16.46
C GLY A 18 -58.46 7.49 15.55
N LEU A 19 -59.11 8.55 15.08
CA LEU A 19 -58.55 9.64 14.26
C LEU A 19 -57.72 10.62 15.11
N ILE A 20 -56.63 11.10 14.48
CA ILE A 20 -55.95 12.40 14.64
C ILE A 20 -55.25 12.69 15.98
N THR A 21 -53.91 12.77 15.93
CA THR A 21 -53.11 13.98 16.26
C THR A 21 -51.65 13.73 15.88
N GLY A 22 -51.05 14.70 15.19
CA GLY A 22 -49.68 14.60 14.70
C GLY A 22 -48.65 14.63 15.82
N CYS A 23 -47.56 13.89 15.61
CA CYS A 23 -46.25 14.22 16.14
C CYS A 23 -45.20 13.78 15.11
N ASP A 24 -44.32 14.72 14.84
CA ASP A 24 -43.18 14.69 13.95
C ASP A 24 -42.17 13.65 14.47
N HIS A 25 -42.05 12.51 13.78
CA HIS A 25 -40.91 11.62 13.93
C HIS A 25 -40.31 11.40 12.54
N ARG A 26 -39.39 12.28 12.17
CA ARG A 26 -38.32 11.93 11.24
C ARG A 26 -37.57 10.75 11.85
N SER A 27 -37.95 9.54 11.48
CA SER A 27 -37.11 8.36 11.66
C SER A 27 -35.75 8.69 11.02
N PRO A 28 -34.62 8.40 11.70
CA PRO A 28 -33.32 8.55 11.06
C PRO A 28 -33.31 7.62 9.85
N VAL A 29 -33.13 8.20 8.66
CA VAL A 29 -32.88 7.45 7.43
C VAL A 29 -31.73 6.49 7.74
N PRO A 30 -31.87 5.17 7.57
CA PRO A 30 -30.77 4.25 7.81
C PRO A 30 -29.57 4.70 6.97
N PRO A 31 -28.33 4.62 7.50
CA PRO A 31 -27.16 5.05 6.74
C PRO A 31 -27.16 4.30 5.40
N ALA A 32 -27.18 5.06 4.31
CA ALA A 32 -27.14 4.50 2.97
C ALA A 32 -25.91 3.60 2.85
N ALA A 33 -26.08 2.39 2.30
CA ALA A 33 -24.97 1.48 2.04
C ALA A 33 -23.83 2.23 1.33
N THR A 34 -22.60 2.00 1.78
CA THR A 34 -21.45 2.64 1.15
C THR A 34 -21.30 2.13 -0.28
N PRO A 35 -20.68 2.90 -1.21
CA PRO A 35 -20.43 2.38 -2.55
C PRO A 35 -19.74 1.03 -2.50
N LYS A 36 -18.71 0.87 -1.66
CA LYS A 36 -18.02 -0.41 -1.50
C LYS A 36 -18.97 -1.56 -1.13
N GLU A 37 -19.84 -1.37 -0.14
CA GLU A 37 -20.83 -2.39 0.26
C GLU A 37 -21.84 -2.68 -0.84
N THR A 38 -22.33 -1.64 -1.52
CA THR A 38 -23.23 -1.81 -2.68
C THR A 38 -22.55 -2.61 -3.78
N LEU A 39 -21.29 -2.28 -4.08
CA LEU A 39 -20.49 -2.96 -5.09
C LEU A 39 -20.28 -4.44 -4.72
N SER A 40 -19.91 -4.74 -3.47
CA SER A 40 -19.81 -6.12 -2.96
C SER A 40 -21.12 -6.89 -3.10
N ALA A 41 -22.25 -6.25 -2.74
CA ALA A 41 -23.57 -6.86 -2.84
C ALA A 41 -23.99 -7.15 -4.29
N VAL A 42 -23.66 -6.24 -5.23
CA VAL A 42 -23.85 -6.44 -6.67
C VAL A 42 -23.08 -7.69 -7.13
N GLY A 43 -21.79 -7.79 -6.75
CA GLY A 43 -20.96 -8.94 -7.10
C GLY A 43 -21.54 -10.27 -6.62
N GLN A 44 -21.94 -10.34 -5.35
CA GLN A 44 -22.57 -11.52 -4.75
C GLN A 44 -23.94 -11.86 -5.36
N ARG A 45 -24.73 -10.84 -5.72
CA ARG A 45 -26.02 -11.05 -6.39
C ARG A 45 -25.82 -11.67 -7.76
N LEU A 46 -24.93 -11.09 -8.56
CA LEU A 46 -24.65 -11.58 -9.91
C LEU A 46 -24.02 -12.98 -9.88
N SER A 47 -23.19 -13.30 -8.87
CA SER A 47 -22.57 -14.61 -8.74
C SER A 47 -23.54 -15.77 -8.44
N ARG A 48 -24.76 -15.48 -7.99
CA ARG A 48 -25.79 -16.51 -7.74
C ARG A 48 -26.44 -17.02 -9.03
N SER A 49 -26.36 -16.28 -10.13
CA SER A 49 -27.07 -16.59 -11.38
C SER A 49 -26.19 -16.58 -12.63
N ARG A 50 -24.91 -16.22 -12.52
CA ARG A 50 -23.96 -16.11 -13.64
C ARG A 50 -22.75 -17.02 -13.41
N SER A 51 -22.19 -17.55 -14.49
CA SER A 51 -20.91 -18.26 -14.43
C SER A 51 -19.77 -17.28 -14.14
N LEU A 52 -18.64 -17.78 -13.63
CA LEU A 52 -17.48 -16.92 -13.36
C LEU A 52 -16.93 -16.24 -14.64
N ASP A 53 -17.05 -16.91 -15.79
CA ASP A 53 -16.62 -16.36 -17.09
C ASP A 53 -17.58 -15.28 -17.58
N ASP A 54 -18.89 -15.44 -17.37
CA ASP A 54 -19.87 -14.39 -17.64
C ASP A 54 -19.61 -13.16 -16.75
N LEU A 55 -19.35 -13.37 -15.46
CA LEU A 55 -19.02 -12.28 -14.53
C LEU A 55 -17.74 -11.56 -14.93
N THR A 56 -16.70 -12.30 -15.32
CA THR A 56 -15.46 -11.71 -15.84
C THR A 56 -15.75 -10.86 -17.08
N THR A 57 -16.63 -11.34 -17.96
CA THR A 57 -17.04 -10.62 -19.17
C THR A 57 -17.83 -9.35 -18.84
N ILE A 58 -18.79 -9.40 -17.90
CA ILE A 58 -19.58 -8.25 -17.44
C ILE A 58 -18.65 -7.21 -16.78
N ALA A 59 -17.78 -7.65 -15.87
CA ALA A 59 -16.83 -6.79 -15.18
C ALA A 59 -15.75 -6.23 -16.13
N SER A 60 -15.52 -6.81 -17.30
CA SER A 60 -14.57 -6.23 -18.27
C SER A 60 -15.10 -4.99 -19.02
N ASN A 61 -16.36 -4.59 -18.80
CA ASN A 61 -16.99 -3.48 -19.51
C ASN A 61 -17.96 -2.72 -18.58
N GLY A 62 -17.64 -1.47 -18.23
CA GLY A 62 -18.45 -0.66 -17.32
C GLY A 62 -19.90 -0.47 -17.78
N SER A 63 -20.16 -0.36 -19.09
CA SER A 63 -21.53 -0.23 -19.62
C SER A 63 -22.34 -1.52 -19.48
N ARG A 64 -21.71 -2.69 -19.65
CA ARG A 64 -22.38 -3.98 -19.40
C ARG A 64 -22.72 -4.15 -17.93
N LEU A 65 -21.78 -3.82 -17.04
CA LEU A 65 -22.03 -3.85 -15.61
C LEU A 65 -23.16 -2.88 -15.21
N LEU A 66 -23.14 -1.65 -15.74
CA LEU A 66 -24.17 -0.64 -15.48
C LEU A 66 -25.58 -1.12 -15.86
N ALA A 67 -25.70 -1.93 -16.92
CA ALA A 67 -26.96 -2.53 -17.35
C ALA A 67 -27.46 -3.66 -16.43
N GLU A 68 -26.58 -4.24 -15.62
CA GLU A 68 -26.92 -5.31 -14.65
C GLU A 68 -27.29 -4.75 -13.25
N LEU A 69 -27.16 -3.43 -13.05
CA LEU A 69 -27.52 -2.75 -11.80
C LEU A 69 -29.02 -2.50 -11.71
N THR A 70 -29.60 -2.79 -10.55
CA THR A 70 -30.98 -2.43 -10.21
C THR A 70 -31.10 -0.92 -9.94
N PRO A 71 -32.31 -0.34 -10.02
CA PRO A 71 -32.52 1.08 -9.70
C PRO A 71 -32.01 1.48 -8.30
N ALA A 72 -32.19 0.61 -7.29
CA ALA A 72 -31.73 0.86 -5.94
C ALA A 72 -30.19 0.87 -5.81
N GLU A 73 -29.51 -0.05 -6.50
CA GLU A 73 -28.04 -0.07 -6.53
C GLU A 73 -27.48 1.15 -7.27
N ARG A 74 -28.11 1.55 -8.39
CA ARG A 74 -27.73 2.78 -9.10
C ARG A 74 -27.88 4.02 -8.23
N ASP A 75 -28.96 4.14 -7.48
CA ASP A 75 -29.18 5.27 -6.57
C ASP A 75 -28.16 5.29 -5.43
N ALA A 76 -27.88 4.13 -4.81
CA ALA A 76 -26.88 4.00 -3.76
C ALA A 76 -25.47 4.37 -4.25
N LEU A 77 -25.06 3.91 -5.43
CA LEU A 77 -23.79 4.29 -6.05
C LEU A 77 -23.77 5.74 -6.53
N GLY A 78 -24.93 6.28 -6.90
CA GLY A 78 -25.08 7.64 -7.37
C GLY A 78 -25.04 8.68 -6.25
N ARG A 79 -25.46 8.37 -5.03
CA ARG A 79 -25.54 9.35 -3.93
C ARG A 79 -24.65 9.02 -2.74
N GLY A 80 -24.20 7.77 -2.65
CA GLY A 80 -23.52 7.26 -1.48
C GLY A 80 -22.03 7.56 -1.44
N HIS A 81 -21.40 8.03 -2.52
CA HIS A 81 -19.94 8.17 -2.53
C HIS A 81 -19.45 9.34 -1.70
N ILE A 82 -20.03 10.52 -1.95
CA ILE A 82 -19.70 11.75 -1.23
C ILE A 82 -20.99 12.28 -0.62
N GLN A 83 -20.96 12.66 0.64
CA GLN A 83 -22.05 13.38 1.29
C GLN A 83 -21.57 14.73 1.77
N VAL A 84 -22.27 15.77 1.32
CA VAL A 84 -21.96 17.17 1.59
C VAL A 84 -23.17 17.83 2.22
N GLU A 85 -22.99 18.45 3.37
CA GLU A 85 -24.02 19.23 4.01
C GLU A 85 -23.91 20.70 3.60
N ILE A 86 -25.04 21.26 3.16
CA ILE A 86 -25.20 22.65 2.77
C ILE A 86 -26.28 23.34 3.59
N ASP A 87 -26.07 24.61 3.93
CA ASP A 87 -26.94 25.38 4.84
C ASP A 87 -28.12 26.07 4.14
N ARG A 88 -28.15 26.08 2.80
CA ARG A 88 -29.16 26.79 1.99
C ARG A 88 -29.34 26.16 0.60
N PRO A 89 -30.42 26.49 -0.13
CA PRO A 89 -30.59 26.05 -1.52
C PRO A 89 -29.41 26.48 -2.40
N ALA A 90 -28.92 25.56 -3.23
CA ALA A 90 -27.69 25.73 -3.97
C ALA A 90 -27.82 25.30 -5.44
N ILE A 91 -26.99 25.90 -6.28
CA ILE A 91 -26.67 25.41 -7.62
C ILE A 91 -25.40 24.58 -7.49
N VAL A 92 -25.51 23.29 -7.80
CA VAL A 92 -24.39 22.36 -7.88
C VAL A 92 -24.04 22.15 -9.34
N GLU A 93 -22.78 22.41 -9.68
CA GLU A 93 -22.24 22.18 -11.02
C GLU A 93 -21.12 21.14 -10.95
N VAL A 94 -21.22 20.08 -11.74
CA VAL A 94 -20.23 19.00 -11.80
C VAL A 94 -19.52 19.07 -13.14
N ALA A 95 -18.20 19.17 -13.12
CA ALA A 95 -17.38 19.07 -14.33
C ALA A 95 -16.77 17.67 -14.41
N ALA A 96 -16.94 17.03 -15.56
CA ALA A 96 -16.44 15.69 -15.82
C ALA A 96 -15.69 15.61 -17.15
N SER A 97 -14.64 14.80 -17.15
CA SER A 97 -13.89 14.44 -18.36
C SER A 97 -14.78 13.65 -19.33
N PRO A 98 -14.65 13.87 -20.65
CA PRO A 98 -15.31 13.02 -21.65
C PRO A 98 -14.86 11.56 -21.58
N ALA A 99 -13.64 11.29 -21.08
CA ALA A 99 -13.15 9.93 -20.85
C ALA A 99 -13.83 9.25 -19.64
N THR A 100 -14.51 10.00 -18.77
CA THR A 100 -15.07 9.48 -17.51
C THR A 100 -16.33 10.25 -17.14
N LEU A 101 -17.43 9.92 -17.81
CA LEU A 101 -18.72 10.53 -17.52
C LEU A 101 -19.48 9.70 -16.46
N PRO A 102 -19.71 10.24 -15.24
CA PRO A 102 -20.43 9.50 -14.22
C PRO A 102 -21.88 9.24 -14.62
N PHE A 103 -22.31 7.97 -14.58
CA PHE A 103 -23.67 7.56 -14.99
C PHE A 103 -24.77 8.27 -14.18
N TRP A 104 -24.47 8.58 -12.92
CA TRP A 104 -25.44 9.12 -11.97
C TRP A 104 -25.81 10.58 -12.24
N LEU A 105 -25.03 11.31 -13.06
CA LEU A 105 -25.38 12.67 -13.46
C LEU A 105 -26.76 12.68 -14.13
N SER A 106 -26.97 11.79 -15.10
CA SER A 106 -28.26 11.64 -15.77
C SER A 106 -29.32 11.08 -14.82
N ASP A 107 -29.00 10.03 -14.04
CA ASP A 107 -29.97 9.39 -13.13
C ASP A 107 -30.51 10.36 -12.07
N GLN A 108 -29.73 11.36 -11.71
CA GLN A 108 -30.10 12.36 -10.71
C GLN A 108 -30.59 13.67 -11.31
N GLY A 109 -30.73 13.76 -12.63
CA GLY A 109 -31.27 14.95 -13.29
C GLY A 109 -30.32 16.14 -13.34
N PHE A 110 -29.00 15.92 -13.36
CA PHE A 110 -28.06 16.96 -13.74
C PHE A 110 -28.15 17.20 -15.26
N ALA A 111 -28.41 18.44 -15.65
CA ALA A 111 -28.52 18.83 -17.05
C ALA A 111 -27.17 19.33 -17.58
N ARG A 112 -26.76 18.86 -18.76
CA ARG A 112 -25.55 19.35 -19.42
C ARG A 112 -25.72 20.83 -19.79
N THR A 113 -24.69 21.62 -19.53
CA THR A 113 -24.62 23.05 -19.89
C THR A 113 -23.81 23.23 -21.19
N GLU A 114 -23.85 24.44 -21.77
CA GLU A 114 -22.97 24.81 -22.88
C GLU A 114 -21.54 25.15 -22.41
N ASP A 115 -21.36 25.32 -21.10
CA ASP A 115 -20.09 25.68 -20.48
C ASP A 115 -19.16 24.48 -20.29
N SER A 116 -17.88 24.79 -20.17
CA SER A 116 -16.83 23.81 -19.91
C SER A 116 -15.65 24.48 -19.22
N LEU A 117 -14.85 23.68 -18.53
CA LEU A 117 -13.57 24.07 -17.98
C LEU A 117 -12.44 23.23 -18.59
N ASP A 118 -11.22 23.77 -18.60
CA ASP A 118 -10.06 23.08 -19.14
C ASP A 118 -9.19 22.59 -17.98
N VAL A 119 -8.88 21.28 -17.94
CA VAL A 119 -8.05 20.62 -16.93
C VAL A 119 -6.96 19.82 -17.62
N GLN A 120 -5.70 20.09 -17.31
CA GLN A 120 -4.55 19.43 -17.96
C GLN A 120 -4.62 19.42 -19.50
N GLY A 121 -5.21 20.45 -20.11
CA GLY A 121 -5.40 20.52 -21.57
C GLY A 121 -6.55 19.67 -22.12
N GLU A 122 -7.33 19.01 -21.26
CA GLU A 122 -8.57 18.33 -21.62
C GLU A 122 -9.79 19.20 -21.27
N ARG A 123 -10.76 19.27 -22.18
CA ARG A 123 -12.00 20.05 -21.99
C ARG A 123 -13.07 19.22 -21.27
N TRP A 124 -13.46 19.63 -20.08
CA TRP A 124 -14.46 18.95 -19.23
C TRP A 124 -15.82 19.62 -19.35
N SER A 125 -16.86 18.82 -19.57
CA SER A 125 -18.24 19.32 -19.71
C SER A 125 -18.86 19.60 -18.34
N LEU A 126 -19.62 20.69 -18.22
CA LEU A 126 -20.33 21.05 -16.99
C LEU A 126 -21.78 20.56 -17.00
N TYR A 127 -22.23 20.05 -15.86
CA TYR A 127 -23.57 19.55 -15.61
C TYR A 127 -24.15 20.22 -14.37
N ARG A 128 -25.38 20.73 -14.45
CA ARG A 128 -25.98 21.58 -13.42
C ARG A 128 -27.24 20.97 -12.82
N LYS A 129 -27.41 21.14 -11.51
CA LYS A 129 -28.65 20.86 -10.79
C LYS A 129 -28.86 21.85 -9.65
N GLN A 130 -30.10 22.26 -9.43
CA GLN A 130 -30.49 22.98 -8.22
C GLN A 130 -30.90 21.99 -7.14
N VAL A 131 -30.43 22.22 -5.91
CA VAL A 131 -30.67 21.36 -4.74
C VAL A 131 -31.15 22.20 -3.57
N GLU A 132 -31.97 21.60 -2.71
CA GLU A 132 -32.41 22.22 -1.45
C GLU A 132 -31.32 22.14 -0.37
N ALA A 133 -31.48 22.94 0.68
CA ALA A 133 -30.62 22.88 1.87
C ALA A 133 -30.64 21.47 2.52
N GLY A 134 -29.51 21.04 3.08
CA GLY A 134 -29.35 19.74 3.73
C GLY A 134 -28.23 18.90 3.14
N VAL A 135 -28.37 17.57 3.20
CA VAL A 135 -27.35 16.63 2.70
C VAL A 135 -27.53 16.37 1.21
N VAL A 136 -26.50 16.70 0.44
CA VAL A 136 -26.37 16.43 -0.99
C VAL A 136 -25.43 15.25 -1.19
N GLY A 137 -25.93 14.21 -1.85
CA GLY A 137 -25.15 13.04 -2.23
C GLY A 137 -24.60 13.15 -3.65
N LEU A 138 -23.30 12.90 -3.83
CA LEU A 138 -22.66 12.75 -5.14
C LEU A 138 -22.09 11.34 -5.29
N GLY A 139 -22.00 10.88 -6.53
CA GLY A 139 -21.82 9.45 -6.81
C GLY A 139 -20.40 9.05 -7.13
N VAL A 140 -20.22 7.77 -7.38
CA VAL A 140 -18.96 7.19 -7.83
C VAL A 140 -18.44 7.86 -9.12
N ASN A 141 -17.13 7.97 -9.27
CA ASN A 141 -16.53 8.54 -10.49
C ASN A 141 -16.86 7.70 -11.74
N ALA A 142 -16.62 6.40 -11.63
CA ALA A 142 -16.90 5.41 -12.66
C ALA A 142 -17.11 4.04 -12.00
N LEU A 143 -17.65 3.09 -12.77
CA LEU A 143 -17.75 1.69 -12.36
C LEU A 143 -16.51 0.87 -12.75
N ASP A 144 -15.60 1.41 -13.58
CA ASP A 144 -14.36 0.75 -14.00
C ASP A 144 -13.15 1.70 -13.85
N ARG A 145 -11.94 1.18 -14.09
CA ARG A 145 -10.69 1.96 -14.09
C ARG A 145 -10.29 2.48 -15.47
N ALA A 146 -11.20 2.45 -16.45
CA ALA A 146 -10.91 3.06 -17.75
C ALA A 146 -10.93 4.59 -17.66
N GLY A 147 -11.45 5.15 -16.56
CA GLY A 147 -11.53 6.58 -16.35
C GLY A 147 -10.20 7.27 -16.05
N GLY A 148 -10.09 8.53 -16.46
CA GLY A 148 -8.99 9.44 -16.18
C GLY A 148 -9.09 10.03 -14.77
N GLU A 149 -9.08 11.36 -14.68
CA GLU A 149 -9.20 12.06 -13.40
C GLU A 149 -10.62 11.99 -12.82
N HIS A 150 -10.76 12.27 -11.52
CA HIS A 150 -12.07 12.34 -10.87
C HIS A 150 -12.81 13.62 -11.28
N TYR A 151 -14.15 13.57 -11.38
CA TYR A 151 -14.94 14.80 -11.57
C TYR A 151 -14.72 15.80 -10.44
N VAL A 152 -14.98 17.09 -10.70
CA VAL A 152 -15.01 18.13 -9.66
C VAL A 152 -16.42 18.70 -9.51
N ALA A 153 -16.77 19.12 -8.30
CA ALA A 153 -18.07 19.71 -8.00
C ALA A 153 -17.91 21.14 -7.45
N PHE A 154 -18.77 22.03 -7.91
CA PHE A 154 -18.83 23.44 -7.52
C PHE A 154 -20.16 23.71 -6.83
N PHE A 155 -20.11 24.48 -5.75
CA PHE A 155 -21.28 24.87 -4.96
C PHE A 155 -21.40 26.40 -4.93
N ARG A 156 -22.59 26.89 -5.25
CA ARG A 156 -22.98 28.31 -5.14
C ARG A 156 -24.39 28.40 -4.57
N ALA A 157 -24.67 29.36 -3.71
CA ALA A 157 -26.04 29.58 -3.26
C ALA A 157 -26.94 30.00 -4.43
N ALA A 158 -28.19 29.54 -4.44
CA ALA A 158 -29.15 29.87 -5.50
C ALA A 158 -29.56 31.35 -5.47
N ASP A 159 -29.44 32.00 -4.32
CA ASP A 159 -29.72 33.42 -4.08
C ASP A 159 -28.49 34.34 -4.28
N GLY A 160 -27.29 33.77 -4.45
CA GLY A 160 -26.03 34.50 -4.62
C GLY A 160 -25.28 34.83 -3.33
N ASP A 161 -25.82 34.48 -2.17
CA ASP A 161 -25.17 34.70 -0.87
C ASP A 161 -24.04 33.67 -0.61
N PRO A 162 -23.16 33.92 0.38
CA PRO A 162 -22.21 32.91 0.83
C PRO A 162 -22.90 31.64 1.32
N ILE A 163 -22.40 30.49 0.89
CA ILE A 163 -22.89 29.16 1.28
C ILE A 163 -21.85 28.43 2.14
N SER A 164 -22.33 27.68 3.14
CA SER A 164 -21.48 26.75 3.89
C SER A 164 -21.56 25.37 3.26
N VAL A 165 -20.41 24.73 3.07
CA VAL A 165 -20.28 23.40 2.47
C VAL A 165 -19.38 22.58 3.38
N ARG A 166 -19.96 21.56 4.04
CA ARG A 166 -19.23 20.66 4.94
C ARG A 166 -19.27 19.26 4.38
N VAL A 167 -18.10 18.67 4.10
CA VAL A 167 -18.04 17.27 3.72
C VAL A 167 -18.29 16.41 4.96
N GLN A 168 -19.36 15.61 4.93
CA GLN A 168 -19.66 14.64 5.98
C GLN A 168 -18.93 13.32 5.73
N ARG A 169 -18.72 12.97 4.46
CA ARG A 169 -18.05 11.72 4.06
C ARG A 169 -17.51 11.79 2.63
N PRO A 170 -16.30 11.27 2.36
CA PRO A 170 -15.26 10.88 3.32
C PRO A 170 -14.65 12.10 4.04
N ASP A 171 -14.07 11.89 5.22
CA ASP A 171 -13.42 12.94 6.03
C ASP A 171 -12.13 13.52 5.41
N ARG A 172 -11.51 12.81 4.46
CA ARG A 172 -10.27 13.22 3.77
C ARG A 172 -10.47 14.26 2.66
N TRP A 173 -11.70 14.70 2.40
CA TRP A 173 -12.01 15.59 1.29
C TRP A 173 -12.02 17.04 1.75
N GLN A 174 -11.49 17.93 0.91
CA GLN A 174 -11.35 19.33 1.27
C GLN A 174 -12.10 20.24 0.30
N THR A 175 -12.41 21.43 0.77
CA THR A 175 -12.99 22.49 -0.05
C THR A 175 -11.93 23.55 -0.32
N ALA A 176 -11.97 24.11 -1.52
CA ALA A 176 -11.15 25.23 -1.94
C ALA A 176 -12.00 26.30 -2.61
N LYS A 177 -11.43 27.49 -2.78
CA LYS A 177 -12.06 28.56 -3.54
C LYS A 177 -11.69 28.39 -5.02
N ALA A 178 -12.71 28.25 -5.88
CA ALA A 178 -12.51 28.02 -7.30
C ALA A 178 -11.87 29.25 -7.98
N THR A 179 -10.68 29.08 -8.54
CA THR A 179 -9.96 30.09 -9.32
C THR A 179 -9.12 29.39 -10.37
N GLU A 180 -8.81 30.06 -11.48
CA GLU A 180 -7.85 29.51 -12.45
C GLU A 180 -6.49 29.25 -11.78
N GLY A 181 -5.87 28.11 -12.11
CA GLY A 181 -4.64 27.63 -11.49
C GLY A 181 -4.82 26.76 -10.25
N VAL A 182 -6.00 26.77 -9.61
CA VAL A 182 -6.29 25.82 -8.52
C VAL A 182 -6.30 24.39 -9.04
N SER A 183 -5.84 23.44 -8.22
CA SER A 183 -5.85 22.03 -8.60
C SER A 183 -7.25 21.43 -8.49
N ALA A 184 -7.64 20.61 -9.46
CA ALA A 184 -8.85 19.79 -9.44
C ALA A 184 -8.75 18.63 -8.42
N ALA A 185 -7.53 18.23 -8.05
CA ALA A 185 -7.26 17.20 -7.04
C ALA A 185 -6.52 17.78 -5.82
N LEU A 186 -6.74 17.17 -4.65
CA LEU A 186 -6.16 17.62 -3.38
C LEU A 186 -4.67 17.27 -3.24
N ASP A 187 -4.28 16.08 -3.68
CA ASP A 187 -3.00 15.41 -3.47
C ASP A 187 -2.14 15.35 -4.74
N ALA A 188 -2.57 16.01 -5.82
CA ALA A 188 -1.89 16.01 -7.11
C ALA A 188 -2.04 17.36 -7.80
N LEU A 189 -1.03 17.75 -8.57
CA LEU A 189 -1.07 18.98 -9.38
C LEU A 189 -1.87 18.75 -10.66
N VAL A 190 -3.16 19.07 -10.62
CA VAL A 190 -4.13 18.92 -11.71
C VAL A 190 -4.78 20.29 -11.98
N PRO A 191 -4.04 21.28 -12.49
CA PRO A 191 -4.51 22.66 -12.54
C PRO A 191 -5.71 22.84 -13.47
N ILE A 192 -6.70 23.60 -13.02
CA ILE A 192 -7.79 24.12 -13.84
C ILE A 192 -7.25 25.32 -14.61
N GLN A 193 -6.96 25.17 -15.90
CA GLN A 193 -6.39 26.24 -16.71
C GLN A 193 -7.40 27.29 -17.14
N ARG A 194 -8.66 26.88 -17.34
CA ARG A 194 -9.74 27.79 -17.75
C ARG A 194 -10.98 27.52 -16.93
N LEU A 195 -11.49 28.54 -16.24
CA LEU A 195 -12.69 28.43 -15.40
C LEU A 195 -13.78 29.41 -15.89
N PRO A 196 -15.02 28.96 -16.13
CA PRO A 196 -16.14 29.86 -16.43
C PRO A 196 -16.32 30.94 -15.37
N VAL A 197 -16.57 32.18 -15.81
CA VAL A 197 -16.62 33.36 -14.94
C VAL A 197 -17.62 33.22 -13.79
N HIS A 198 -18.76 32.54 -14.01
CA HIS A 198 -19.77 32.34 -12.95
C HIS A 198 -19.35 31.36 -11.86
N LEU A 199 -18.32 30.54 -12.11
CA LEU A 199 -17.73 29.63 -11.13
C LEU A 199 -16.59 30.28 -10.34
N GLN A 200 -16.11 31.45 -10.77
CA GLN A 200 -15.06 32.16 -10.06
C GLN A 200 -15.48 32.47 -8.61
N GLY A 201 -14.67 32.04 -7.65
CA GLY A 201 -14.93 32.26 -6.22
C GLY A 201 -15.92 31.29 -5.58
N SER A 202 -16.52 30.36 -6.34
CA SER A 202 -17.39 29.30 -5.80
C SER A 202 -16.62 28.33 -4.91
N ILE A 203 -17.35 27.52 -4.13
CA ILE A 203 -16.72 26.44 -3.38
C ILE A 203 -16.48 25.25 -4.30
N LEU A 204 -15.20 24.95 -4.54
CA LEU A 204 -14.73 23.76 -5.23
C LEU A 204 -14.54 22.63 -4.22
N LEU A 205 -15.12 21.48 -4.48
CA LEU A 205 -14.82 20.25 -3.76
C LEU A 205 -13.62 19.55 -4.42
N GLN A 206 -12.49 19.47 -3.71
CA GLN A 206 -11.29 18.80 -4.17
C GLN A 206 -11.24 17.35 -3.66
N VAL A 207 -10.92 16.45 -4.58
CA VAL A 207 -10.87 15.00 -4.32
C VAL A 207 -9.42 14.56 -4.23
N PRO A 208 -9.04 13.69 -3.27
CA PRO A 208 -7.77 12.98 -3.36
C PRO A 208 -7.76 12.14 -4.63
N ARG A 209 -6.85 12.44 -5.56
CA ARG A 209 -6.64 11.72 -6.81
C ARG A 209 -6.41 10.25 -6.57
N GLU A 210 -5.79 9.86 -5.46
CA GLU A 210 -5.64 8.46 -5.07
C GLU A 210 -6.97 7.70 -4.98
N LEU A 211 -8.05 8.38 -4.56
CA LEU A 211 -9.39 7.80 -4.38
C LEU A 211 -10.21 7.73 -5.67
N ARG A 212 -9.66 8.19 -6.83
CA ARG A 212 -10.40 8.22 -8.10
C ARG A 212 -10.93 6.86 -8.58
N HIS A 213 -10.35 5.76 -8.06
CA HIS A 213 -10.74 4.38 -8.35
C HIS A 213 -11.30 3.63 -7.13
N ALA A 214 -11.55 4.30 -6.00
CA ALA A 214 -11.99 3.67 -4.75
C ALA A 214 -13.31 2.89 -4.89
N THR A 215 -14.04 3.14 -5.98
CA THR A 215 -15.38 2.58 -6.25
C THR A 215 -15.48 1.83 -7.58
N ALA A 216 -14.37 1.27 -8.08
CA ALA A 216 -14.39 0.43 -9.28
C ALA A 216 -14.98 -0.98 -8.97
N LEU A 217 -15.84 -1.50 -9.84
CA LEU A 217 -16.32 -2.89 -9.84
C LEU A 217 -15.94 -3.69 -11.09
N ALA A 218 -15.83 -2.98 -12.21
CA ALA A 218 -15.41 -3.47 -13.51
C ALA A 218 -13.90 -3.21 -13.69
N ARG A 219 -13.38 -3.32 -14.93
CA ARG A 219 -11.93 -3.35 -15.31
C ARG A 219 -11.05 -2.81 -14.19
N GLY A 220 -10.39 -3.70 -13.46
CA GLY A 220 -9.63 -3.34 -12.28
C GLY A 220 -9.86 -4.27 -11.10
N ARG A 221 -11.11 -4.52 -10.68
CA ARG A 221 -11.38 -5.55 -9.66
C ARG A 221 -11.48 -6.89 -10.34
N ILE A 222 -10.52 -7.78 -10.12
CA ILE A 222 -10.59 -9.16 -10.61
C ILE A 222 -11.43 -9.95 -9.61
N TRP A 223 -12.59 -10.46 -10.04
CA TRP A 223 -13.51 -11.22 -9.18
C TRP A 223 -13.04 -12.66 -8.93
N LYS A 224 -11.87 -13.02 -9.50
CA LYS A 224 -11.21 -14.31 -9.34
C LYS A 224 -9.72 -14.17 -9.13
N THR A 225 -9.16 -15.02 -8.28
CA THR A 225 -7.72 -15.25 -8.23
C THR A 225 -7.38 -16.51 -9.03
N HIS A 226 -6.22 -16.50 -9.70
CA HIS A 226 -5.70 -17.69 -10.37
C HIS A 226 -5.02 -18.67 -9.40
N VAL A 227 -4.83 -18.26 -8.15
CA VAL A 227 -4.19 -19.03 -7.09
C VAL A 227 -5.08 -19.00 -5.84
N ALA A 228 -6.27 -19.59 -5.95
CA ALA A 228 -7.19 -19.70 -4.82
C ALA A 228 -6.54 -20.48 -3.67
N SER A 229 -6.86 -20.07 -2.44
CA SER A 229 -6.36 -20.71 -1.23
C SER A 229 -6.83 -22.17 -1.14
N SER A 230 -6.08 -22.98 -0.40
CA SER A 230 -6.40 -24.38 -0.12
C SER A 230 -6.00 -24.73 1.30
N ARG A 231 -6.27 -25.95 1.75
CA ARG A 231 -5.74 -26.47 3.02
C ARG A 231 -4.22 -26.51 3.08
N THR A 232 -3.56 -26.69 1.93
CA THR A 232 -2.09 -26.74 1.88
C THR A 232 -1.54 -25.33 2.01
N PRO A 233 -0.59 -25.08 2.93
CA PRO A 233 0.03 -23.76 3.06
C PRO A 233 0.71 -23.29 1.78
N ASP A 234 0.50 -22.03 1.42
CA ASP A 234 1.20 -21.33 0.35
C ASP A 234 1.50 -19.87 0.72
N GLN A 235 2.06 -19.10 -0.23
CA GLN A 235 2.51 -17.72 0.01
C GLN A 235 3.38 -17.58 1.26
N VAL A 236 4.27 -18.55 1.45
CA VAL A 236 5.20 -18.56 2.57
C VAL A 236 6.21 -17.45 2.38
N ALA A 237 6.39 -16.63 3.41
CA ALA A 237 7.43 -15.62 3.48
C ALA A 237 8.12 -15.65 4.84
N VAL A 238 9.43 -15.43 4.83
CA VAL A 238 10.25 -15.28 6.02
C VAL A 238 10.65 -13.81 6.18
N SER A 239 10.63 -13.30 7.40
CA SER A 239 11.15 -12.00 7.79
C SER A 239 11.98 -12.13 9.07
N PHE A 240 12.69 -11.07 9.45
CA PHE A 240 13.40 -11.03 10.73
C PHE A 240 12.49 -10.62 11.88
N GLY A 241 12.79 -11.15 13.07
CA GLY A 241 12.47 -10.47 14.32
C GLY A 241 13.45 -9.33 14.62
N PRO A 242 13.43 -8.76 15.83
CA PRO A 242 14.33 -7.66 16.21
C PRO A 242 15.83 -8.02 16.13
N ASN A 243 16.19 -9.29 16.36
CA ASN A 243 17.57 -9.79 16.20
C ASN A 243 17.67 -10.82 15.06
N PRO A 244 18.03 -10.40 13.83
CA PRO A 244 18.19 -11.29 12.67
C PRO A 244 19.09 -12.51 12.88
N ALA A 245 20.01 -12.48 13.86
CA ALA A 245 20.88 -13.62 14.15
C ALA A 245 20.19 -14.73 14.95
N ARG A 246 19.04 -14.43 15.59
CA ARG A 246 18.38 -15.34 16.55
C ARG A 246 16.87 -15.43 16.37
N ASP A 247 16.28 -14.49 15.62
CA ASP A 247 14.83 -14.32 15.53
C ASP A 247 14.39 -14.30 14.06
N LEU A 248 13.54 -15.25 13.70
CA LEU A 248 12.91 -15.33 12.38
C LEU A 248 11.40 -15.44 12.55
N VAL A 249 10.67 -14.86 11.60
CA VAL A 249 9.21 -14.88 11.57
C VAL A 249 8.76 -15.45 10.24
N TRP A 250 7.87 -16.44 10.30
CA TRP A 250 7.25 -17.04 9.13
C TRP A 250 5.81 -16.56 9.03
N THR A 251 5.38 -16.24 7.82
CA THR A 251 3.97 -16.02 7.50
C THR A 251 3.56 -16.87 6.31
N TRP A 252 2.30 -17.30 6.26
CA TRP A 252 1.75 -18.05 5.13
C TRP A 252 0.23 -17.94 5.05
N ARG A 253 -0.34 -18.49 3.99
CA ARG A 253 -1.78 -18.50 3.69
C ARG A 253 -2.32 -19.92 3.64
N THR A 254 -3.57 -20.09 4.08
CA THR A 254 -4.42 -21.27 3.81
C THR A 254 -5.87 -20.83 3.55
N GLU A 255 -6.74 -21.79 3.24
CA GLU A 255 -8.19 -21.60 3.28
C GLU A 255 -8.68 -21.24 4.70
N PRO A 256 -9.85 -20.59 4.82
CA PRO A 256 -10.37 -20.09 6.11
C PRO A 256 -10.50 -21.12 7.24
N GLY A 257 -10.75 -22.39 6.90
CA GLY A 257 -11.08 -23.45 7.86
C GLY A 257 -9.88 -24.08 8.57
N VAL A 258 -8.65 -23.66 8.27
CA VAL A 258 -7.43 -24.20 8.91
C VAL A 258 -7.08 -23.37 10.14
N ASP A 259 -7.79 -23.57 11.26
CA ASP A 259 -7.64 -22.68 12.42
C ASP A 259 -6.32 -22.85 13.19
N SER A 260 -5.67 -24.01 13.07
CA SER A 260 -4.41 -24.32 13.76
C SER A 260 -3.19 -23.82 12.98
N THR A 261 -2.17 -23.41 13.71
CA THR A 261 -0.94 -22.82 13.14
C THR A 261 0.28 -23.46 13.81
N ALA A 262 1.14 -24.09 13.02
CA ALA A 262 2.37 -24.67 13.53
C ALA A 262 3.50 -24.60 12.51
N LEU A 263 4.73 -24.47 13.01
CA LEU A 263 5.97 -24.57 12.25
C LEU A 263 6.80 -25.72 12.81
N ARG A 264 7.33 -26.57 11.94
CA ARG A 264 8.43 -27.48 12.29
C ARG A 264 9.74 -26.83 11.88
N LEU A 265 10.74 -26.89 12.75
CA LEU A 265 12.07 -26.34 12.52
C LEU A 265 13.13 -27.29 13.09
N ALA A 266 14.21 -27.50 12.36
CA ALA A 266 15.36 -28.28 12.80
C ALA A 266 16.65 -27.79 12.10
N PRO A 267 17.84 -28.03 12.68
CA PRO A 267 19.09 -27.85 11.95
C PRO A 267 19.06 -28.63 10.62
N ALA A 268 19.57 -28.01 9.56
CA ALA A 268 19.53 -28.57 8.21
C ALA A 268 20.50 -29.76 8.04
N SER A 269 20.08 -30.77 7.28
CA SER A 269 21.00 -31.78 6.73
C SER A 269 22.06 -31.13 5.85
N SER A 270 23.14 -31.85 5.53
CA SER A 270 24.17 -31.38 4.60
C SER A 270 23.63 -31.12 3.18
N ARG A 271 22.47 -31.70 2.82
CA ARG A 271 21.78 -31.47 1.54
C ARG A 271 20.77 -30.32 1.60
N GLY A 272 20.38 -29.87 2.80
CA GLY A 272 19.37 -28.82 2.98
C GLY A 272 17.94 -29.22 2.61
N ASP A 273 17.68 -30.52 2.39
CA ASP A 273 16.40 -31.08 1.96
C ASP A 273 15.56 -31.68 3.10
N GLY A 274 16.08 -31.62 4.34
CA GLY A 274 15.45 -32.17 5.53
C GLY A 274 16.27 -31.95 6.80
N PRO A 275 15.75 -32.40 7.95
CA PRO A 275 16.42 -32.24 9.24
C PRO A 275 17.70 -33.08 9.30
N ALA A 276 18.74 -32.56 9.94
CA ALA A 276 19.98 -33.30 10.20
C ALA A 276 19.74 -34.52 11.10
N ASP A 277 18.85 -34.39 12.08
CA ASP A 277 18.39 -35.47 12.95
C ASP A 277 16.86 -35.35 13.12
N PRO A 278 16.07 -36.38 12.78
CA PRO A 278 14.62 -36.34 12.92
C PRO A 278 14.14 -36.24 14.38
N ASN A 279 15.01 -36.52 15.37
CA ASN A 279 14.66 -36.45 16.79
C ASN A 279 14.76 -35.03 17.38
N VAL A 280 15.33 -34.06 16.64
CA VAL A 280 15.52 -32.68 17.12
C VAL A 280 14.56 -31.67 16.46
N ILE A 281 13.45 -32.15 15.90
CA ILE A 281 12.43 -31.29 15.29
C ILE A 281 11.69 -30.52 16.40
N ARG A 282 11.86 -29.20 16.43
CA ARG A 282 11.06 -28.28 17.25
C ARG A 282 9.77 -27.98 16.52
N GLN A 283 8.63 -28.23 17.17
CA GLN A 283 7.34 -27.71 16.70
C GLN A 283 6.98 -26.46 17.50
N VAL A 284 6.71 -25.37 16.80
CA VAL A 284 6.36 -24.07 17.39
C VAL A 284 4.94 -23.71 16.98
N ALA A 285 4.08 -23.45 17.96
CA ALA A 285 2.73 -22.97 17.69
C ALA A 285 2.76 -21.49 17.28
N GLY A 286 1.84 -21.10 16.41
CA GLY A 286 1.66 -19.72 15.98
C GLY A 286 0.26 -19.20 16.19
N GLU A 287 0.01 -18.04 15.62
CA GLU A 287 -1.31 -17.42 15.60
C GLU A 287 -1.78 -17.23 14.15
N SER A 288 -3.09 -17.07 13.98
CA SER A 288 -3.67 -16.80 12.67
C SER A 288 -4.87 -15.88 12.76
N HIS A 289 -5.20 -15.22 11.67
CA HIS A 289 -6.37 -14.37 11.55
C HIS A 289 -7.03 -14.53 10.18
N LEU A 290 -8.34 -14.26 10.13
CA LEU A 290 -9.09 -14.24 8.89
C LEU A 290 -8.89 -12.91 8.18
N VAL A 291 -8.54 -12.97 6.90
CA VAL A 291 -8.57 -11.83 5.98
C VAL A 291 -9.75 -12.01 5.05
N ARG A 292 -10.68 -11.04 5.06
CA ARG A 292 -11.90 -11.08 4.24
C ARG A 292 -11.74 -10.18 3.02
N SER A 293 -11.96 -10.76 1.85
CA SER A 293 -12.01 -10.07 0.57
C SER A 293 -13.29 -10.48 -0.15
N PRO A 294 -14.47 -10.04 0.33
CA PRO A 294 -15.77 -10.51 -0.17
C PRO A 294 -16.00 -10.27 -1.66
N ASP A 295 -15.23 -9.36 -2.25
CA ASP A 295 -15.25 -9.04 -3.69
C ASP A 295 -14.53 -10.09 -4.56
N LEU A 296 -13.74 -11.00 -3.95
CA LEU A 296 -13.04 -12.08 -4.62
C LEU A 296 -13.87 -13.37 -4.55
N LEU A 297 -14.74 -13.59 -5.52
CA LEU A 297 -15.82 -14.58 -5.43
C LEU A 297 -15.36 -16.03 -5.26
N ASN A 298 -14.25 -16.41 -5.88
CA ASN A 298 -13.73 -17.78 -5.80
C ASN A 298 -12.84 -18.04 -4.58
N ASP A 299 -12.53 -17.00 -3.80
CA ASP A 299 -11.67 -17.08 -2.61
C ASP A 299 -11.94 -15.89 -1.66
N PRO A 300 -13.19 -15.74 -1.16
CA PRO A 300 -13.68 -14.49 -0.54
C PRO A 300 -13.13 -14.24 0.87
N ALA A 301 -12.47 -15.24 1.44
CA ALA A 301 -11.75 -15.12 2.68
C ALA A 301 -10.57 -16.10 2.66
N ILE A 302 -9.52 -15.75 3.38
CA ILE A 302 -8.39 -16.63 3.66
C ILE A 302 -8.01 -16.53 5.12
N ARG A 303 -7.14 -17.44 5.53
CA ARG A 303 -6.46 -17.35 6.80
C ARG A 303 -4.98 -17.05 6.57
N ARG A 304 -4.48 -16.04 7.29
CA ARG A 304 -3.06 -15.70 7.36
C ARG A 304 -2.52 -16.19 8.68
N HIS A 305 -1.41 -16.90 8.61
CA HIS A 305 -0.73 -17.52 9.72
C HIS A 305 0.59 -16.81 9.99
N GLN A 306 1.00 -16.78 11.25
CA GLN A 306 2.32 -16.31 11.63
C GLN A 306 2.91 -17.13 12.77
N VAL A 307 4.22 -17.38 12.71
CA VAL A 307 5.01 -17.99 13.77
C VAL A 307 6.30 -17.19 13.94
N HIS A 308 6.55 -16.71 15.15
CA HIS A 308 7.84 -16.16 15.54
C HIS A 308 8.65 -17.25 16.25
N VAL A 309 9.87 -17.48 15.79
CA VAL A 309 10.83 -18.36 16.46
C VAL A 309 12.05 -17.54 16.85
N ASP A 310 12.29 -17.50 18.15
CA ASP A 310 13.42 -16.87 18.79
C ASP A 310 14.45 -17.90 19.26
N GLN A 311 15.55 -17.39 19.81
CA GLN A 311 16.64 -18.17 20.40
C GLN A 311 17.26 -19.16 19.41
N LEU A 312 17.26 -18.81 18.13
CA LEU A 312 17.98 -19.56 17.11
C LEU A 312 19.50 -19.33 17.27
N GLU A 313 20.26 -20.29 16.78
CA GLU A 313 21.71 -20.17 16.73
C GLU A 313 22.12 -19.25 15.57
N PRO A 314 23.03 -18.29 15.79
CA PRO A 314 23.55 -17.43 14.74
C PRO A 314 24.22 -18.21 13.61
N ALA A 315 24.21 -17.63 12.41
CA ALA A 315 24.90 -18.15 11.21
C ALA A 315 24.58 -19.62 10.86
N THR A 316 23.43 -20.13 11.28
CA THR A 316 23.06 -21.55 11.24
C THR A 316 22.02 -21.81 10.16
N SER A 317 22.25 -22.86 9.38
CA SER A 317 21.28 -23.36 8.40
C SER A 317 20.26 -24.26 9.09
N TYR A 318 18.99 -23.91 8.93
CA TYR A 318 17.84 -24.67 9.37
C TYR A 318 17.04 -25.17 8.16
N VAL A 319 16.21 -26.18 8.40
CA VAL A 319 15.07 -26.48 7.54
C VAL A 319 13.77 -26.27 8.32
N TYR A 320 12.76 -25.80 7.63
CA TYR A 320 11.43 -25.61 8.20
C TYR A 320 10.33 -26.20 7.34
N SER A 321 9.18 -26.46 7.96
CA SER A 321 7.95 -26.85 7.29
C SER A 321 6.77 -26.15 7.97
N ALA A 322 6.00 -25.39 7.20
CA ALA A 322 4.83 -24.66 7.67
C ALA A 322 3.60 -25.56 7.61
N GLY A 323 2.66 -25.41 8.56
CA GLY A 323 1.49 -26.27 8.60
C GLY A 323 0.48 -25.94 9.68
N ASP A 324 -0.42 -26.88 9.89
CA ASP A 324 -1.52 -26.76 10.86
C ASP A 324 -1.33 -27.65 12.10
N GLY A 325 -0.22 -28.40 12.19
CA GLY A 325 0.05 -29.33 13.28
C GLY A 325 -0.53 -30.73 13.08
N SER A 326 -1.33 -30.96 12.03
CA SER A 326 -1.88 -32.28 11.69
C SER A 326 -0.81 -33.20 11.08
N PRO A 327 -1.06 -34.51 10.93
CA PRO A 327 -0.10 -35.41 10.28
C PRO A 327 0.21 -35.08 8.81
N GLU A 328 -0.75 -34.52 8.08
CA GLU A 328 -0.67 -34.33 6.62
C GLU A 328 -0.59 -32.85 6.17
N GLY A 329 -0.89 -31.90 7.06
CA GLY A 329 -1.01 -30.47 6.73
C GLY A 329 0.30 -29.70 6.68
N TRP A 330 1.39 -30.29 6.18
CA TRP A 330 2.73 -29.70 6.18
C TRP A 330 3.25 -29.38 4.77
N THR A 331 3.94 -28.25 4.61
CA THR A 331 4.72 -27.99 3.38
C THR A 331 5.90 -28.95 3.27
N PRO A 332 6.47 -29.13 2.06
CA PRO A 332 7.82 -29.68 1.93
C PRO A 332 8.82 -28.90 2.80
N TRP A 333 9.91 -29.55 3.19
CA TRP A 333 11.01 -28.89 3.89
C TRP A 333 11.63 -27.79 3.02
N ARG A 334 11.89 -26.64 3.63
CA ARG A 334 12.55 -25.49 3.01
C ARG A 334 13.75 -25.05 3.83
N PRO A 335 14.90 -24.75 3.18
CA PRO A 335 16.07 -24.25 3.87
C PRO A 335 15.89 -22.77 4.23
N ILE A 336 16.51 -22.36 5.33
CA ILE A 336 16.60 -20.97 5.76
C ILE A 336 17.86 -20.82 6.61
N ARG A 337 18.42 -19.61 6.65
CA ARG A 337 19.64 -19.34 7.42
C ARG A 337 19.46 -18.12 8.32
N THR A 338 19.85 -18.26 9.58
CA THR A 338 19.91 -17.12 10.51
C THR A 338 21.08 -16.21 10.19
N GLY A 339 20.94 -14.92 10.53
CA GLY A 339 22.02 -13.96 10.41
C GLY A 339 23.23 -14.31 11.28
N PRO A 340 24.45 -13.89 10.91
CA PRO A 340 25.62 -13.97 11.78
C PRO A 340 25.62 -12.85 12.83
N GLU A 341 26.07 -13.13 14.06
CA GLU A 341 26.28 -12.08 15.07
C GLU A 341 27.41 -11.12 14.68
N ARG A 342 28.51 -11.66 14.15
CA ARG A 342 29.72 -10.90 13.79
C ARG A 342 30.30 -11.42 12.48
N PRO A 343 29.69 -11.09 11.33
CA PRO A 343 30.23 -11.49 10.04
C PRO A 343 31.52 -10.75 9.70
N ASP A 344 32.42 -11.40 8.97
CA ASP A 344 33.51 -10.71 8.27
C ASP A 344 33.01 -10.02 6.98
N ARG A 345 31.97 -10.60 6.35
CA ARG A 345 31.30 -10.04 5.18
C ARG A 345 29.85 -10.48 5.15
N PHE A 346 28.98 -9.62 4.62
CA PHE A 346 27.62 -9.99 4.22
C PHE A 346 27.17 -9.18 3.01
N GLN A 347 26.10 -9.65 2.38
CA GLN A 347 25.45 -8.99 1.26
C GLN A 347 23.93 -8.98 1.49
N PHE A 348 23.24 -7.95 1.00
CA PHE A 348 21.79 -7.93 0.93
C PHE A 348 21.29 -7.30 -0.37
N PHE A 349 20.05 -7.61 -0.71
CA PHE A 349 19.37 -6.98 -1.84
C PHE A 349 18.60 -5.75 -1.42
N TYR A 350 18.53 -4.79 -2.32
CA TYR A 350 17.59 -3.69 -2.27
C TYR A 350 16.88 -3.62 -3.62
N LEU A 351 15.57 -3.46 -3.58
CA LEU A 351 14.72 -3.20 -4.74
C LEU A 351 13.65 -2.16 -4.33
N GLY A 352 13.11 -1.46 -5.31
CA GLY A 352 11.94 -0.58 -5.13
C GLY A 352 10.90 -0.86 -6.21
N ASP A 353 9.64 -0.54 -5.93
CA ASP A 353 8.56 -0.44 -6.91
C ASP A 353 8.44 -1.69 -7.80
N ALA A 354 8.17 -2.83 -7.16
CA ALA A 354 7.77 -4.03 -7.89
C ALA A 354 6.45 -3.77 -8.62
N GLN A 355 5.47 -3.19 -7.89
CA GLN A 355 4.18 -2.61 -8.26
C GLN A 355 3.36 -3.36 -9.32
N CYS A 356 3.87 -3.47 -10.55
CA CYS A 356 3.27 -4.17 -11.68
C CYS A 356 4.32 -4.76 -12.63
N GLY A 357 3.88 -5.60 -13.58
CA GLY A 357 4.80 -6.30 -14.47
C GLY A 357 5.49 -7.50 -13.78
N PHE A 358 4.76 -8.19 -12.91
CA PHE A 358 5.31 -9.24 -12.04
C PHE A 358 5.97 -10.42 -12.79
N GLU A 359 5.69 -10.59 -14.09
CA GLU A 359 6.41 -11.55 -14.95
C GLU A 359 7.88 -11.17 -15.12
N GLY A 360 8.16 -9.92 -15.47
CA GLY A 360 9.53 -9.42 -15.60
C GLY A 360 10.20 -9.25 -14.24
N TRP A 361 9.47 -8.73 -13.26
CA TRP A 361 9.97 -8.57 -11.89
C TRP A 361 10.32 -9.93 -11.24
N GLY A 362 9.48 -10.96 -11.39
CA GLY A 362 9.78 -12.30 -10.88
C GLY A 362 11.05 -12.88 -11.51
N ARG A 363 11.24 -12.72 -12.82
CA ARG A 363 12.50 -13.10 -13.50
C ARG A 363 13.71 -12.32 -12.99
N LEU A 364 13.55 -11.03 -12.70
CA LEU A 364 14.60 -10.19 -12.11
C LEU A 364 15.00 -10.74 -10.74
N LEU A 365 14.01 -11.00 -9.88
CA LEU A 365 14.20 -11.49 -8.52
C LEU A 365 14.86 -12.87 -8.50
N ASP A 366 14.37 -13.80 -9.30
CA ASP A 366 14.96 -15.14 -9.44
C ASP A 366 16.41 -15.06 -9.92
N ALA A 367 16.68 -14.23 -10.93
CA ALA A 367 18.02 -14.06 -11.45
C ALA A 367 18.97 -13.40 -10.43
N ALA A 368 18.47 -12.44 -9.64
CA ALA A 368 19.24 -11.84 -8.55
C ALA A 368 19.59 -12.89 -7.49
N HIS A 369 18.60 -13.66 -7.03
CA HIS A 369 18.79 -14.70 -6.02
C HIS A 369 19.76 -15.81 -6.50
N GLN A 370 19.68 -16.22 -7.76
CA GLN A 370 20.59 -17.22 -8.35
C GLN A 370 22.02 -16.71 -8.50
N ARG A 371 22.22 -15.45 -8.90
CA ARG A 371 23.57 -14.86 -9.08
C ARG A 371 24.26 -14.51 -7.77
N HIS A 372 23.48 -14.33 -6.72
CA HIS A 372 23.94 -13.87 -5.41
C HIS A 372 23.35 -14.75 -4.30
N PRO A 373 23.68 -16.06 -4.27
CA PRO A 373 23.09 -17.02 -3.33
C PRO A 373 23.45 -16.76 -1.87
N ASP A 374 24.49 -15.96 -1.61
CA ASP A 374 24.97 -15.61 -0.26
C ASP A 374 24.28 -14.37 0.34
N ALA A 375 23.31 -13.76 -0.37
CA ALA A 375 22.55 -12.65 0.17
C ALA A 375 21.82 -13.08 1.44
N GLY A 376 21.94 -12.29 2.51
CA GLY A 376 21.37 -12.61 3.82
C GLY A 376 19.90 -12.20 3.98
N PHE A 377 19.45 -11.19 3.22
CA PHE A 377 18.08 -10.70 3.19
C PHE A 377 17.83 -9.78 1.99
N MET A 378 16.58 -9.34 1.83
CA MET A 378 16.19 -8.31 0.87
C MET A 378 15.35 -7.20 1.51
N LEU A 379 15.53 -5.98 1.01
CA LEU A 379 14.72 -4.80 1.30
C LEU A 379 13.88 -4.43 0.09
N LEU A 380 12.59 -4.15 0.29
CA LEU A 380 11.70 -3.61 -0.74
C LEU A 380 11.19 -2.23 -0.32
N ALA A 381 11.52 -1.17 -1.05
CA ALA A 381 11.21 0.21 -0.68
C ALA A 381 9.79 0.70 -1.07
N GLY A 382 8.77 -0.10 -0.77
CA GLY A 382 7.36 0.26 -1.01
C GLY A 382 6.87 0.02 -2.44
N ASP A 383 5.56 0.19 -2.63
CA ASP A 383 4.84 -0.13 -3.86
C ASP A 383 5.11 -1.58 -4.29
N LEU A 384 4.85 -2.50 -3.36
CA LEU A 384 5.01 -3.94 -3.60
C LEU A 384 3.98 -4.41 -4.63
N VAL A 385 2.80 -3.81 -4.59
CA VAL A 385 1.67 -4.08 -5.48
C VAL A 385 1.03 -2.78 -5.97
N ASP A 386 0.45 -2.78 -7.18
CA ASP A 386 -0.24 -1.58 -7.71
C ASP A 386 -1.52 -1.24 -6.92
N ARG A 387 -2.11 -2.20 -6.21
CA ARG A 387 -3.30 -1.94 -5.39
C ARG A 387 -3.24 -2.72 -4.08
N GLY A 388 -2.81 -2.01 -3.03
CA GLY A 388 -2.60 -2.53 -1.68
C GLY A 388 -3.80 -3.22 -1.08
N ASN A 389 -5.02 -2.83 -1.43
CA ASN A 389 -6.25 -3.43 -0.88
C ASN A 389 -6.98 -4.35 -1.85
N GLU A 390 -6.30 -4.79 -2.92
CA GLU A 390 -6.79 -5.79 -3.85
C GLU A 390 -5.99 -7.08 -3.73
N ARG A 391 -6.61 -8.07 -3.09
CA ARG A 391 -5.97 -9.34 -2.76
C ARG A 391 -5.34 -10.06 -3.98
N THR A 392 -5.90 -9.90 -5.18
CA THR A 392 -5.35 -10.51 -6.39
C THR A 392 -3.98 -9.98 -6.80
N ASN A 393 -3.63 -8.74 -6.45
CA ASN A 393 -2.30 -8.20 -6.73
C ASN A 393 -1.25 -8.89 -5.85
N TRP A 394 -1.56 -9.05 -4.55
CA TRP A 394 -0.72 -9.79 -3.63
C TRP A 394 -0.59 -11.27 -3.99
N ASP A 395 -1.69 -11.89 -4.43
CA ASP A 395 -1.67 -13.27 -4.91
C ASP A 395 -0.70 -13.46 -6.07
N HIS A 396 -0.63 -12.52 -7.02
CA HIS A 396 0.33 -12.54 -8.12
C HIS A 396 1.76 -12.24 -7.65
N PHE A 397 1.93 -11.27 -6.75
CA PHE A 397 3.22 -10.93 -6.14
C PHE A 397 3.85 -12.14 -5.44
N PHE A 398 3.14 -12.81 -4.54
CA PHE A 398 3.64 -14.02 -3.88
C PHE A 398 3.83 -15.20 -4.84
N LEU A 399 2.98 -15.33 -5.87
CA LEU A 399 3.17 -16.34 -6.91
C LEU A 399 4.52 -16.14 -7.62
N ARG A 400 4.88 -14.90 -7.91
CA ARG A 400 6.10 -14.54 -8.66
C ARG A 400 7.36 -14.48 -7.79
N ALA A 401 7.21 -14.45 -6.48
CA ALA A 401 8.31 -14.52 -5.51
C ALA A 401 8.51 -15.91 -4.88
N LYS A 402 7.71 -16.91 -5.28
CA LYS A 402 7.79 -18.28 -4.77
C LYS A 402 9.16 -18.89 -5.07
N GLY A 403 9.82 -19.46 -4.07
CA GLY A 403 11.18 -19.98 -4.17
C GLY A 403 12.23 -19.01 -3.60
N VAL A 404 11.89 -17.72 -3.52
CA VAL A 404 12.76 -16.68 -2.96
C VAL A 404 12.27 -16.24 -1.58
N PHE A 405 11.00 -15.86 -1.42
CA PHE A 405 10.48 -15.42 -0.11
C PHE A 405 10.43 -16.53 0.95
N ASP A 406 10.40 -17.80 0.53
CA ASP A 406 10.44 -18.97 1.41
C ASP A 406 11.87 -19.45 1.73
N THR A 407 12.90 -18.72 1.27
CA THR A 407 14.32 -19.08 1.52
C THR A 407 15.21 -17.89 1.88
N LEU A 408 14.77 -16.65 1.59
CA LEU A 408 15.50 -15.42 1.85
C LEU A 408 14.60 -14.43 2.61
N PRO A 409 15.00 -13.97 3.82
CA PRO A 409 14.21 -13.02 4.59
C PRO A 409 13.90 -11.73 3.82
N LEU A 410 12.63 -11.33 3.84
CA LEU A 410 12.09 -10.12 3.23
C LEU A 410 11.76 -9.09 4.32
N MET A 411 12.30 -7.88 4.16
CA MET A 411 12.04 -6.72 5.01
C MET A 411 11.42 -5.60 4.15
N PRO A 412 10.07 -5.53 4.04
CA PRO A 412 9.41 -4.59 3.16
C PRO A 412 9.09 -3.26 3.86
N CYS A 413 9.13 -2.17 3.09
CA CYS A 413 8.55 -0.87 3.43
C CYS A 413 7.17 -0.75 2.77
N VAL A 414 6.29 0.07 3.34
CA VAL A 414 5.04 0.49 2.69
C VAL A 414 5.28 1.64 1.71
N GLY A 415 4.62 1.59 0.55
CA GLY A 415 4.50 2.70 -0.39
C GLY A 415 3.08 3.26 -0.44
N ASN A 416 2.84 4.23 -1.31
CA ASN A 416 1.51 4.84 -1.41
C ASN A 416 0.49 3.89 -2.03
N HIS A 417 0.93 2.92 -2.84
CA HIS A 417 0.04 1.92 -3.40
C HIS A 417 -0.51 0.94 -2.36
N GLU A 418 0.24 0.69 -1.27
CA GLU A 418 -0.27 -0.08 -0.12
C GLU A 418 -1.43 0.65 0.59
N TYR A 419 -1.43 1.98 0.60
CA TYR A 419 -2.42 2.82 1.28
C TYR A 419 -3.73 3.03 0.50
N LEU A 420 -3.73 2.76 -0.82
CA LEU A 420 -4.86 3.07 -1.70
C LEU A 420 -6.17 2.48 -1.19
N ASP A 421 -7.22 3.30 -1.15
CA ASP A 421 -8.59 3.00 -0.75
C ASP A 421 -8.84 2.83 0.76
N GLN A 422 -8.00 2.08 1.49
CA GLN A 422 -8.30 1.65 2.88
C GLN A 422 -7.09 1.66 3.84
N GLY A 423 -6.02 2.40 3.52
CA GLY A 423 -4.77 2.31 4.27
C GLY A 423 -4.08 0.95 4.05
N PRO A 424 -2.99 0.62 4.77
CA PRO A 424 -2.14 -0.54 4.47
C PRO A 424 -2.71 -1.88 4.99
N GLN A 425 -4.04 -2.07 4.97
CA GLN A 425 -4.73 -3.17 5.66
C GLN A 425 -4.22 -4.56 5.26
N LEU A 426 -4.12 -4.86 3.96
CA LEU A 426 -3.61 -6.17 3.53
C LEU A 426 -2.11 -6.31 3.79
N TYR A 427 -1.33 -5.23 3.63
CA TYR A 427 0.10 -5.24 3.95
C TYR A 427 0.32 -5.67 5.41
N THR A 428 -0.36 -5.02 6.37
CA THR A 428 -0.22 -5.32 7.80
C THR A 428 -0.78 -6.69 8.18
N SER A 429 -1.66 -7.26 7.36
CA SER A 429 -2.19 -8.61 7.53
C SER A 429 -1.26 -9.69 6.97
N PHE A 430 -0.39 -9.34 6.03
CA PHE A 430 0.43 -10.30 5.26
C PHE A 430 1.84 -10.41 5.82
N PHE A 431 2.37 -9.34 6.39
CA PHE A 431 3.70 -9.30 6.97
C PHE A 431 3.66 -9.19 8.48
N ALA A 432 4.61 -9.89 9.11
CA ALA A 432 4.92 -9.78 10.53
C ALA A 432 6.37 -9.30 10.63
N LEU A 433 6.57 -8.11 11.19
CA LEU A 433 7.84 -7.39 11.20
C LEU A 433 8.18 -6.97 12.63
N PRO A 434 9.41 -6.49 12.89
CA PRO A 434 9.79 -6.07 14.23
C PRO A 434 8.84 -4.99 14.77
N LYS A 435 8.38 -5.15 16.01
CA LYS A 435 7.43 -4.23 16.67
C LYS A 435 8.16 -3.23 17.57
N ASN A 436 9.25 -2.65 17.06
CA ASN A 436 10.14 -1.75 17.79
C ASN A 436 10.12 -0.30 17.26
N GLY A 437 9.12 0.05 16.45
CA GLY A 437 8.82 1.41 16.01
C GLY A 437 8.27 2.33 17.13
N PRO A 438 7.93 3.59 16.79
CA PRO A 438 7.28 4.50 17.73
C PRO A 438 5.88 3.96 18.13
N PRO A 439 5.50 4.07 19.41
CA PRO A 439 4.24 3.49 19.92
C PRO A 439 2.98 4.15 19.36
N GLU A 440 3.08 5.36 18.79
CA GLU A 440 1.98 6.10 18.16
C GLU A 440 1.66 5.61 16.73
N ILE A 441 2.52 4.77 16.15
CA ILE A 441 2.34 4.24 14.80
C ILE A 441 2.03 2.75 14.88
N ASP A 442 1.08 2.30 14.05
CA ASP A 442 0.71 0.90 13.96
C ASP A 442 1.93 0.01 13.70
N PRO A 443 1.98 -1.19 14.30
CA PRO A 443 3.10 -2.11 14.12
C PRO A 443 3.26 -2.52 12.65
N ASN A 444 4.45 -2.99 12.29
CA ASN A 444 4.87 -3.39 10.94
C ASN A 444 5.11 -2.23 9.95
N LEU A 445 4.77 -0.98 10.27
CA LEU A 445 4.97 0.16 9.36
C LEU A 445 6.34 0.84 9.54
N VAL A 446 6.77 0.99 10.79
CA VAL A 446 8.03 1.63 11.18
C VAL A 446 8.77 0.69 12.12
N TYR A 447 10.01 0.35 11.78
CA TYR A 447 10.79 -0.63 12.53
C TYR A 447 12.28 -0.54 12.23
N SER A 448 13.10 -1.20 13.04
CA SER A 448 14.54 -1.32 12.79
C SER A 448 15.06 -2.72 13.12
N PHE A 449 16.22 -3.06 12.56
CA PHE A 449 16.96 -4.28 12.88
C PHE A 449 18.46 -4.07 12.60
N GLU A 450 19.30 -4.90 13.21
CA GLU A 450 20.74 -4.90 12.98
C GLU A 450 21.17 -6.24 12.36
N TYR A 451 21.87 -6.18 11.23
CA TYR A 451 22.46 -7.36 10.58
C TYR A 451 23.97 -7.18 10.50
N GLY A 452 24.71 -7.96 11.28
CA GLY A 452 26.15 -7.76 11.45
C GLY A 452 26.46 -6.38 12.04
N ASN A 453 27.18 -5.54 11.29
CA ASN A 453 27.51 -4.16 11.70
C ASN A 453 26.72 -3.10 10.91
N ALA A 454 25.58 -3.47 10.30
CA ALA A 454 24.65 -2.56 9.65
C ALA A 454 23.36 -2.41 10.47
N PHE A 455 23.01 -1.15 10.76
CA PHE A 455 21.70 -0.76 11.28
C PHE A 455 20.80 -0.37 10.12
N VAL A 456 19.59 -0.93 10.07
CA VAL A 456 18.57 -0.59 9.08
C VAL A 456 17.33 -0.09 9.81
N ALA A 457 16.84 1.10 9.45
CA ALA A 457 15.54 1.60 9.86
C ALA A 457 14.61 1.71 8.65
N VAL A 458 13.36 1.31 8.81
CA VAL A 458 12.27 1.47 7.85
C VAL A 458 11.29 2.48 8.41
N LEU A 459 10.98 3.52 7.62
CA LEU A 459 10.05 4.60 7.98
C LEU A 459 8.83 4.59 7.04
N ASP A 460 7.71 5.14 7.51
CA ASP A 460 6.51 5.33 6.72
C ASP A 460 6.38 6.78 6.25
N SER A 461 6.80 7.01 5.00
CA SER A 461 6.66 8.31 4.33
C SER A 461 5.23 8.72 4.03
N ASN A 462 4.26 7.79 3.97
CA ASN A 462 2.86 8.14 3.73
C ASN A 462 2.31 8.88 4.95
N LEU A 463 2.54 8.33 6.15
CA LEU A 463 2.13 8.96 7.41
C LEU A 463 2.77 10.33 7.59
N ALA A 464 4.06 10.45 7.26
CA ALA A 464 4.80 11.71 7.35
C ALA A 464 4.29 12.78 6.37
N LEU A 465 3.80 12.39 5.19
CA LEU A 465 3.23 13.31 4.20
C LEU A 465 1.82 13.79 4.58
N VAL A 466 1.02 12.94 5.24
CA VAL A 466 -0.35 13.33 5.64
C VAL A 466 -0.40 14.15 6.93
N ASP A 467 0.55 13.96 7.84
CA ASP A 467 0.66 14.72 9.08
C ASP A 467 2.12 14.94 9.49
N ARG A 468 2.53 16.21 9.53
CA ARG A 468 3.89 16.61 9.95
C ARG A 468 4.23 16.10 11.37
N ARG A 469 3.25 16.00 12.27
CA ARG A 469 3.48 15.43 13.61
C ARG A 469 3.97 13.98 13.51
N LEU A 470 3.44 13.19 12.58
CA LEU A 470 3.87 11.82 12.34
C LEU A 470 5.29 11.77 11.73
N ALA A 471 5.68 12.76 10.94
CA ALA A 471 7.07 12.91 10.48
C ALA A 471 8.02 13.14 11.66
N GLN A 472 7.64 14.04 12.59
CA GLN A 472 8.42 14.37 13.79
C GLN A 472 8.54 13.20 14.76
N ILE A 473 7.46 12.46 15.02
CA ILE A 473 7.48 11.25 15.86
C ILE A 473 8.47 10.21 15.31
N GLN A 474 8.46 9.99 14.00
CA GLN A 474 9.42 9.09 13.35
C GLN A 474 10.87 9.59 13.43
N ALA A 475 11.07 10.92 13.29
CA ALA A 475 12.38 11.54 13.42
C ALA A 475 12.96 11.38 14.84
N GLU A 476 12.16 11.65 15.87
CA GLU A 476 12.55 11.50 17.28
C GLU A 476 12.87 10.05 17.64
N TRP A 477 12.03 9.11 17.16
CA TRP A 477 12.29 7.69 17.33
C TRP A 477 13.59 7.26 16.65
N LEU A 478 13.82 7.70 15.42
CA LEU A 478 15.03 7.38 14.67
C LEU A 478 16.27 7.97 15.35
N ASP A 479 16.21 9.23 15.81
CA ASP A 479 17.30 9.87 16.56
C ASP A 479 17.70 9.07 17.80
N ALA A 480 16.69 8.58 18.54
CA ALA A 480 16.90 7.74 19.72
C ALA A 480 17.46 6.36 19.37
N ALA A 481 17.03 5.75 18.26
CA ALA A 481 17.53 4.46 17.79
C ALA A 481 18.99 4.56 17.33
N LEU A 482 19.32 5.58 16.53
CA LEU A 482 20.66 5.83 16.02
C LEU A 482 21.65 6.25 17.12
N THR A 483 21.19 6.90 18.19
CA THR A 483 22.03 7.18 19.36
C THR A 483 22.45 5.90 20.11
N LYS A 484 21.65 4.83 20.03
CA LYS A 484 21.89 3.57 20.76
C LYS A 484 22.72 2.56 19.96
N THR A 485 22.64 2.58 18.63
CA THR A 485 23.34 1.60 17.79
C THR A 485 24.86 1.77 17.83
N GLN A 486 25.57 0.65 17.73
CA GLN A 486 27.03 0.61 17.54
C GLN A 486 27.41 0.22 16.11
N ALA A 487 26.43 0.09 15.20
CA ALA A 487 26.65 -0.24 13.81
C ALA A 487 27.63 0.74 13.14
N ALA A 488 28.45 0.21 12.23
CA ALA A 488 29.37 1.01 11.43
C ALA A 488 28.68 1.56 10.17
N TRP A 489 27.63 0.90 9.71
CA TRP A 489 26.85 1.26 8.54
C TRP A 489 25.40 1.53 8.92
N THR A 490 24.83 2.60 8.39
CA THR A 490 23.45 3.00 8.69
C THR A 490 22.66 3.20 7.41
N PHE A 491 21.56 2.47 7.30
CA PHE A 491 20.62 2.53 6.19
C PHE A 491 19.25 2.98 6.70
N VAL A 492 18.64 3.92 5.99
CA VAL A 492 17.25 4.32 6.23
C VAL A 492 16.45 4.03 4.97
N VAL A 493 15.29 3.39 5.10
CA VAL A 493 14.45 2.97 3.98
C VAL A 493 13.08 3.61 4.12
N PHE A 494 12.60 4.28 3.08
CA PHE A 494 11.22 4.76 2.99
C PHE A 494 10.86 5.05 1.54
N HIS A 495 9.56 5.04 1.23
CA HIS A 495 9.11 5.02 -0.15
C HIS A 495 9.33 6.33 -0.93
N HIS A 496 8.83 7.48 -0.46
CA HIS A 496 8.86 8.73 -1.25
C HIS A 496 10.23 9.44 -1.24
N PRO A 497 10.85 9.71 -2.40
CA PRO A 497 12.13 10.42 -2.53
C PRO A 497 12.16 11.79 -1.85
N ILE A 498 13.25 12.05 -1.13
CA ILE A 498 13.59 13.43 -0.71
C ILE A 498 14.16 14.17 -1.91
N TYR A 499 15.07 13.51 -2.64
CA TYR A 499 15.64 14.00 -3.90
C TYR A 499 14.99 13.28 -5.07
N ALA A 500 13.93 13.88 -5.61
CA ALA A 500 13.08 13.24 -6.61
C ALA A 500 13.64 13.32 -8.06
N SER A 501 13.20 12.41 -8.91
CA SER A 501 13.52 12.32 -10.33
C SER A 501 12.80 13.40 -11.18
N HIS A 502 11.69 13.95 -10.69
CA HIS A 502 10.90 14.97 -11.40
C HIS A 502 10.41 16.10 -10.45
N PRO A 503 10.31 17.37 -10.88
CA PRO A 503 9.87 18.49 -10.02
C PRO A 503 8.52 18.31 -9.35
N SER A 504 7.57 17.69 -10.04
CA SER A 504 6.22 17.44 -9.50
C SER A 504 6.18 16.36 -8.40
N ARG A 505 7.32 15.73 -8.08
CA ARG A 505 7.46 14.64 -7.10
C ARG A 505 8.23 15.08 -5.85
N LEU A 506 8.59 16.36 -5.74
CA LEU A 506 9.34 16.87 -4.59
C LEU A 506 8.47 16.87 -3.34
N ASN A 507 9.04 16.36 -2.24
CA ASN A 507 8.40 16.27 -0.93
C ASN A 507 9.19 17.07 0.12
N PRO A 508 9.16 18.42 0.06
CA PRO A 508 10.03 19.25 0.89
C PRO A 508 9.82 19.03 2.40
N THR A 509 8.59 18.72 2.81
CA THR A 509 8.22 18.47 4.21
C THR A 509 8.93 17.25 4.80
N LEU A 510 9.16 16.19 4.02
CA LEU A 510 9.94 15.04 4.49
C LEU A 510 11.40 15.44 4.78
N GLY A 511 11.97 16.26 3.90
CA GLY A 511 13.34 16.74 4.05
C GLY A 511 13.55 17.62 5.28
N GLU A 512 12.58 18.47 5.62
CA GLU A 512 12.65 19.38 6.76
C GLU A 512 12.83 18.66 8.10
N ASP A 513 12.09 17.58 8.33
CA ASP A 513 12.09 16.89 9.62
C ASP A 513 13.09 15.72 9.68
N TRP A 514 13.42 15.07 8.56
CA TRP A 514 14.28 13.87 8.57
C TRP A 514 15.75 14.10 8.25
N ILE A 515 16.09 15.03 7.33
CA ILE A 515 17.50 15.32 6.99
C ILE A 515 18.32 15.73 8.21
N PRO A 516 17.83 16.56 9.16
CA PRO A 516 18.60 16.91 10.34
C PRO A 516 19.05 15.68 11.16
N VAL A 517 18.22 14.65 11.25
CA VAL A 517 18.56 13.38 11.92
C VAL A 517 19.58 12.60 11.11
N PHE A 518 19.40 12.52 9.78
CA PHE A 518 20.33 11.83 8.89
C PHE A 518 21.74 12.45 8.94
N ASP A 519 21.82 13.78 8.88
CA ASP A 519 23.06 14.54 8.95
C ASP A 519 23.73 14.44 10.33
N LYS A 520 22.93 14.47 11.42
CA LYS A 520 23.43 14.35 12.80
C LYS A 520 24.11 13.01 13.05
N HIS A 521 23.53 11.92 12.56
CA HIS A 521 24.02 10.56 12.78
C HIS A 521 24.89 10.01 11.65
N HIS A 522 25.08 10.78 10.58
CA HIS A 522 25.82 10.38 9.39
C HIS A 522 25.28 9.06 8.80
N VAL A 523 24.00 9.07 8.43
CA VAL A 523 23.37 7.98 7.68
C VAL A 523 24.14 7.78 6.36
N ASP A 524 24.50 6.53 6.02
CA ASP A 524 25.28 6.24 4.82
C ASP A 524 24.41 6.28 3.57
N PHE A 525 23.28 5.57 3.65
CA PHE A 525 22.35 5.42 2.55
C PHE A 525 20.92 5.66 2.99
N VAL A 526 20.20 6.38 2.15
CA VAL A 526 18.73 6.44 2.18
C VAL A 526 18.22 5.73 0.92
N LEU A 527 17.47 4.64 1.12
CA LEU A 527 17.01 3.73 0.05
C LEU A 527 15.50 3.92 -0.18
N GLN A 528 15.11 4.24 -1.41
CA GLN A 528 13.79 4.78 -1.72
C GLN A 528 13.15 4.17 -2.96
N GLY A 529 11.86 4.43 -3.17
CA GLY A 529 11.10 3.98 -4.33
C GLY A 529 10.36 5.13 -4.99
N HIS A 530 9.10 4.90 -5.38
CA HIS A 530 8.09 5.83 -5.86
C HIS A 530 8.37 6.46 -7.23
N ASP A 531 9.57 6.99 -7.41
CA ASP A 531 10.00 7.49 -8.69
C ASP A 531 10.40 6.29 -9.54
N HIS A 532 9.63 6.07 -10.60
CA HIS A 532 9.80 4.96 -11.52
C HIS A 532 10.99 5.17 -12.48
N ALA A 533 12.12 5.59 -11.92
CA ALA A 533 13.41 5.76 -12.55
C ALA A 533 14.49 5.43 -11.52
N TYR A 534 15.62 4.91 -11.98
CA TYR A 534 16.77 4.72 -11.12
C TYR A 534 17.46 6.08 -10.92
N LEU A 535 17.72 6.46 -9.67
CA LEU A 535 18.45 7.69 -9.35
C LEU A 535 19.40 7.43 -8.18
N ARG A 536 20.67 7.78 -8.35
CA ARG A 536 21.62 7.92 -7.24
C ARG A 536 22.12 9.36 -7.17
N THR A 537 22.04 9.93 -5.98
CA THR A 537 22.55 11.27 -5.71
C THR A 537 24.07 11.27 -5.54
N HIS A 538 24.68 12.44 -5.72
CA HIS A 538 25.94 12.73 -5.06
C HIS A 538 25.77 12.60 -3.53
N PRO A 539 26.85 12.42 -2.74
CA PRO A 539 26.73 12.55 -1.29
C PRO A 539 26.16 13.93 -0.91
N MET A 540 25.14 13.96 -0.05
CA MET A 540 24.42 15.16 0.34
C MET A 540 24.51 15.41 1.84
N ARG A 541 24.62 16.69 2.23
CA ARG A 541 24.49 17.16 3.62
C ARG A 541 23.88 18.56 3.63
N GLY A 542 22.92 18.82 4.51
CA GLY A 542 22.25 20.13 4.58
C GLY A 542 21.62 20.56 3.25
N ASN A 543 21.04 19.62 2.49
CA ASN A 543 20.54 19.84 1.13
C ASN A 543 21.58 20.29 0.10
N GLN A 544 22.87 20.08 0.34
CA GLN A 544 23.96 20.44 -0.57
C GLN A 544 24.82 19.23 -0.89
N ARG A 545 25.33 19.19 -2.13
CA ARG A 545 26.35 18.22 -2.53
C ARG A 545 27.62 18.45 -1.70
N VAL A 546 28.18 17.38 -1.15
CA VAL A 546 29.49 17.38 -0.49
C VAL A 546 30.52 16.59 -1.30
N ALA A 547 31.79 16.68 -0.91
CA ALA A 547 32.90 16.16 -1.71
C ALA A 547 32.97 14.63 -1.72
N SER A 548 32.54 13.98 -0.63
CA SER A 548 32.64 12.53 -0.48
C SER A 548 31.58 11.96 0.47
N ASN A 549 31.38 10.64 0.40
CA ASN A 549 30.52 9.88 1.33
C ASN A 549 30.98 9.97 2.79
N ALA A 550 32.22 10.39 3.08
CA ALA A 550 32.66 10.62 4.45
C ALA A 550 32.04 11.88 5.07
N GLU A 551 31.43 12.75 4.25
CA GLU A 551 30.88 14.04 4.68
C GLU A 551 29.35 14.10 4.59
N GLY A 552 28.69 13.13 3.94
CA GLY A 552 27.25 13.17 3.69
C GLY A 552 26.65 11.85 3.21
N THR A 553 25.32 11.84 3.13
CA THR A 553 24.48 10.68 2.85
C THR A 553 24.23 10.50 1.35
N THR A 554 24.25 9.26 0.85
CA THR A 554 23.80 8.96 -0.53
C THR A 554 22.36 8.50 -0.54
N TYR A 555 21.53 9.17 -1.33
CA TYR A 555 20.14 8.83 -1.56
C TYR A 555 20.02 8.06 -2.87
N VAL A 556 19.28 6.95 -2.84
CA VAL A 556 19.08 6.06 -3.97
C VAL A 556 17.59 5.79 -4.15
N VAL A 557 17.12 5.94 -5.37
CA VAL A 557 15.79 5.52 -5.83
C VAL A 557 15.99 4.29 -6.72
N SER A 558 15.21 3.24 -6.46
CA SER A 558 15.20 2.04 -7.29
C SER A 558 13.81 1.78 -7.85
N VAL A 559 13.76 1.29 -9.09
CA VAL A 559 12.57 0.71 -9.72
C VAL A 559 12.92 -0.68 -10.25
N SER A 560 12.16 -1.69 -9.85
CA SER A 560 12.37 -3.10 -10.22
C SER A 560 11.23 -3.66 -11.07
N GLY A 561 10.06 -3.01 -11.06
CA GLY A 561 8.94 -3.28 -11.96
C GLY A 561 9.14 -2.73 -13.37
N GLU A 562 8.05 -2.70 -14.14
CA GLU A 562 8.05 -2.35 -15.57
C GLU A 562 7.34 -1.02 -15.89
N LYS A 563 6.95 -0.26 -14.87
CA LYS A 563 6.38 1.09 -15.03
C LYS A 563 7.52 2.09 -14.88
N PHE A 564 7.57 3.08 -15.76
CA PHE A 564 8.66 4.05 -15.81
C PHE A 564 8.14 5.49 -15.87
N CYS A 565 8.94 6.43 -15.37
CA CYS A 565 8.77 7.85 -15.61
C CYS A 565 10.03 8.43 -16.28
N GLU A 566 9.86 9.57 -16.93
CA GLU A 566 11.00 10.37 -17.38
C GLU A 566 11.66 11.07 -16.19
N GLN A 567 12.94 11.37 -16.35
CA GLN A 567 13.78 11.99 -15.33
C GLN A 567 14.43 13.25 -15.89
N ASP A 568 14.29 14.35 -15.16
CA ASP A 568 14.94 15.62 -15.50
C ASP A 568 16.37 15.66 -14.94
N PRO A 569 17.32 16.35 -15.61
CA PRO A 569 18.64 16.62 -15.04
C PRO A 569 18.54 17.44 -13.75
N ARG A 570 19.28 17.03 -12.71
CA ARG A 570 19.29 17.70 -11.40
C ARG A 570 20.70 17.80 -10.83
N SER A 571 20.97 18.89 -10.12
CA SER A 571 22.29 19.15 -9.52
C SER A 571 22.70 18.15 -8.44
N TYR A 572 21.73 17.48 -7.81
CA TYR A 572 21.98 16.41 -6.85
C TYR A 572 22.18 15.04 -7.49
N THR A 573 21.79 14.83 -8.75
CA THR A 573 21.87 13.52 -9.42
C THR A 573 23.30 13.24 -9.87
N GLU A 574 23.89 12.17 -9.35
CA GLU A 574 25.16 11.64 -9.84
C GLU A 574 24.95 10.68 -11.01
N LEU A 575 23.94 9.80 -10.90
CA LEU A 575 23.52 8.91 -11.97
C LEU A 575 21.99 8.79 -11.99
N GLY A 576 21.42 8.84 -13.19
CA GLY A 576 20.00 8.61 -13.44
C GLY A 576 19.82 7.67 -14.63
N LEU A 577 18.90 6.70 -14.52
CA LEU A 577 18.53 5.81 -15.62
C LEU A 577 17.01 5.68 -15.68
N THR A 578 16.43 5.92 -16.86
CA THR A 578 15.01 5.69 -17.12
C THR A 578 14.82 4.42 -17.95
N HIS A 579 13.63 3.81 -17.91
CA HIS A 579 13.29 2.62 -18.71
C HIS A 579 14.20 1.40 -18.45
N VAL A 580 14.78 1.30 -17.26
CA VAL A 580 15.62 0.17 -16.84
C VAL A 580 15.16 -0.33 -15.47
N SER A 581 14.58 -1.53 -15.44
CA SER A 581 14.34 -2.25 -14.18
C SER A 581 15.68 -2.68 -13.57
N THR A 582 15.86 -2.41 -12.28
CA THR A 582 17.09 -2.69 -11.54
C THR A 582 16.83 -3.42 -10.23
N TYR A 583 17.80 -4.24 -9.82
CA TYR A 583 17.98 -4.65 -8.43
C TYR A 583 19.37 -4.21 -7.98
N GLN A 584 19.55 -4.00 -6.68
CA GLN A 584 20.83 -3.60 -6.11
C GLN A 584 21.37 -4.66 -5.16
N THR A 585 22.68 -4.78 -5.14
CA THR A 585 23.43 -5.55 -4.15
C THR A 585 24.27 -4.58 -3.31
N ILE A 586 24.18 -4.70 -2.00
CA ILE A 586 25.05 -3.98 -1.06
C ILE A 586 25.90 -5.03 -0.35
N ASP A 587 27.20 -5.01 -0.64
CA ASP A 587 28.21 -5.88 -0.03
C ASP A 587 29.00 -5.11 1.01
N ILE A 588 29.08 -5.62 2.23
CA ILE A 588 29.83 -5.02 3.33
C ILE A 588 30.94 -5.97 3.77
N GLU A 589 32.18 -5.50 3.71
CA GLU A 589 33.35 -6.13 4.30
C GLU A 589 33.65 -5.46 5.65
N VAL A 590 33.38 -6.17 6.73
CA VAL A 590 33.37 -5.64 8.10
C VAL A 590 34.77 -5.25 8.59
N PRO A 591 35.80 -6.11 8.50
CA PRO A 591 37.15 -5.76 8.96
C PRO A 591 37.75 -4.59 8.16
N ALA A 592 37.42 -4.53 6.86
CA ALA A 592 37.89 -3.49 5.97
C ALA A 592 37.12 -2.17 6.14
N ASN A 593 35.97 -2.13 6.82
CA ASN A 593 35.05 -0.99 6.80
C ASN A 593 34.77 -0.50 5.36
N ARG A 594 34.51 -1.45 4.48
CA ARG A 594 34.29 -1.22 3.05
C ARG A 594 32.89 -1.66 2.63
N LEU A 595 32.20 -0.78 1.92
CA LEU A 595 30.90 -1.06 1.31
C LEU A 595 31.03 -0.97 -0.22
N LEU A 596 30.50 -1.96 -0.92
CA LEU A 596 30.35 -1.98 -2.37
C LEU A 596 28.86 -2.04 -2.71
N TYR A 597 28.35 -0.95 -3.28
CA TYR A 597 27.02 -0.85 -3.85
C TYR A 597 27.13 -1.12 -5.36
N ARG A 598 26.21 -1.93 -5.89
CA ARG A 598 26.06 -2.19 -7.33
C ARG A 598 24.59 -2.25 -7.72
N ALA A 599 24.25 -1.69 -8.87
CA ALA A 599 22.95 -1.83 -9.50
C ALA A 599 23.06 -2.72 -10.74
N TRP A 600 22.09 -3.61 -10.91
CA TRP A 600 22.06 -4.63 -11.95
C TRP A 600 20.76 -4.54 -12.73
N ASN A 601 20.82 -4.65 -14.06
CA ASN A 601 19.63 -4.73 -14.89
C ASN A 601 19.16 -6.19 -15.10
N LEU A 602 18.01 -6.38 -15.76
CA LEU A 602 17.46 -7.70 -16.12
C LEU A 602 18.45 -8.62 -16.88
N LYS A 603 19.36 -8.04 -17.67
CA LYS A 603 20.38 -8.80 -18.42
C LYS A 603 21.55 -9.24 -17.54
N GLY A 604 21.58 -8.86 -16.27
CA GLY A 604 22.69 -9.11 -15.34
C GLY A 604 23.90 -8.21 -15.56
N GLN A 605 23.72 -7.07 -16.25
CA GLN A 605 24.79 -6.10 -16.45
C GLN A 605 24.82 -5.13 -15.27
N GLU A 606 26.01 -4.85 -14.75
CA GLU A 606 26.23 -3.76 -13.80
C GLU A 606 26.00 -2.43 -14.52
N VAL A 607 25.01 -1.67 -14.06
CA VAL A 607 24.66 -0.35 -14.61
C VAL A 607 25.09 0.80 -13.71
N ASP A 608 25.43 0.48 -12.46
CA ASP A 608 26.02 1.43 -11.53
C ASP A 608 26.88 0.75 -10.46
N ARG A 609 27.85 1.50 -9.93
CA ARG A 609 28.77 1.06 -8.89
C ARG A 609 29.23 2.21 -8.02
N LEU A 610 29.23 2.00 -6.70
CA LEU A 610 29.82 2.90 -5.71
C LEU A 610 30.60 2.11 -4.67
N VAL A 611 31.77 2.61 -4.27
CA VAL A 611 32.60 2.04 -3.20
C VAL A 611 32.78 3.09 -2.12
N ILE A 612 32.43 2.75 -0.88
CA ILE A 612 32.66 3.59 0.29
C ILE A 612 33.65 2.91 1.21
N GLN A 613 34.68 3.65 1.61
CA GLN A 613 35.72 3.20 2.51
C GLN A 613 35.74 4.10 3.74
N LYS A 614 35.26 3.61 4.88
CA LYS A 614 35.36 4.35 6.15
C LYS A 614 36.72 4.12 6.79
N ARG A 615 37.23 5.13 7.51
CA ARG A 615 38.40 4.95 8.38
C ARG A 615 37.99 4.14 9.61
N SER A 616 38.86 3.23 10.07
CA SER A 616 38.58 2.46 11.28
C SER A 616 38.49 3.39 12.50
N ARG A 617 37.49 3.19 13.38
CA ARG A 617 37.35 3.97 14.62
C ARG A 617 38.60 3.93 15.52
N LEU A 618 39.44 2.89 15.40
CA LEU A 618 40.73 2.76 16.09
C LEU A 618 41.76 3.85 15.72
N ALA A 619 41.60 4.53 14.58
CA ALA A 619 42.52 5.59 14.16
C ALA A 619 42.16 6.99 14.71
N LEU A 620 40.99 7.16 15.34
CA LEU A 620 40.49 8.44 15.86
C LEU A 620 40.79 8.67 17.36
N GLY A 621 41.42 7.70 18.03
CA GLY A 621 41.82 7.81 19.45
C GLY A 621 43.20 8.42 19.68
N ASN A 622 43.84 8.99 18.65
CA ASN A 622 45.20 9.52 18.71
C ASN A 622 45.37 10.85 17.94
N GLN A 623 44.32 11.69 17.90
CA GLN A 623 44.42 13.10 17.47
C GLN A 623 43.63 14.02 18.39
#